data_AF-A0A916T9R2-F1
#
_entry.id   AF-A0A916T9R2-F1
#
_cell.length_a   1.000
_cell.length_b   1.000
_cell.length_c   1.000
_cell.angle_alpha   90.00
_cell.angle_beta   90.00
_cell.angle_gamma   90.00
#
_symmetry.space_group_name_H-M   'P 1'
#
loop_
_entity.id
_entity.type
_entity.pdbx_description
1 polymer ?
#
loop_
_entity_poly.entity_id
_entity_poly.type
_entity_poly.pdbx_seq_one_letter_code
_entity_poly.pdbx_strand_id
1 'polypeptide(L)'
;MRSIAWPIFALVLASVVVAVTAIFLVTFSGPPPRRAGIDTRLIVAALRGGEGAGRLRAEQRTAPPNPGRPFHPDAEAQARIAGVLDVRASDVRAYSMRPPRGPGEEFGRDFVLAVRRDGGWRVVETERPLLAPWHVQTLMVMLIVVAVFGGLGWVVAQLISRPVRAVARAAQDARAGASLPPLPVGGPREVRDLSRAVGAMHARLAAHAEGRTTMLAAIAHDMGTPLARLAFRVQQLPDAARERAEADIAEMRAMIADALSFARDERVEAEARIDLGSLLDSLVQDRREGGAAVTLQPGPRAVVRGDSGALRRLFDNLIGNAVRYGDRAELGWRTTGDRVEIWVDDHGPGIDPATVERLFEPFVRGDPSRNRATGGAGLGLAIVRSIVARHGGDAVLENGTTGARARVTLPLATR
;
A
#
# COMPACT_ATOMS: atom_id res chain seq x y z
N MET A 1 1.45 5.45 0.25
CA MET A 1 0.54 5.79 -0.88
C MET A 1 -0.90 5.39 -0.51
N ARG A 2 -1.84 6.35 -0.45
CA ARG A 2 -3.26 6.04 -0.19
C ARG A 2 -3.85 5.27 -1.37
N SER A 3 -4.71 4.31 -1.06
CA SER A 3 -5.33 3.39 -2.01
C SER A 3 -6.23 4.10 -3.03
N ILE A 4 -5.94 4.01 -4.34
CA ILE A 4 -6.86 4.47 -5.41
C ILE A 4 -8.17 3.64 -5.43
N ALA A 5 -8.18 2.45 -4.80
CA ALA A 5 -9.38 1.61 -4.72
C ALA A 5 -10.52 2.30 -3.97
N TRP A 6 -10.20 3.13 -2.96
CA TRP A 6 -11.21 3.81 -2.16
C TRP A 6 -11.95 4.91 -2.94
N PRO A 7 -11.26 5.82 -3.67
CA PRO A 7 -11.90 6.74 -4.59
C PRO A 7 -12.81 6.07 -5.62
N ILE A 8 -12.33 4.99 -6.27
CA ILE A 8 -13.11 4.26 -7.28
C ILE A 8 -14.37 3.66 -6.65
N PHE A 9 -14.21 2.98 -5.51
CA PHE A 9 -15.34 2.41 -4.77
C PHE A 9 -16.34 3.48 -4.32
N ALA A 10 -15.85 4.59 -3.77
CA ALA A 10 -16.70 5.69 -3.31
C ALA A 10 -17.50 6.32 -4.44
N LEU A 11 -16.91 6.46 -5.63
CA LEU A 11 -17.60 7.01 -6.80
C LEU A 11 -18.69 6.07 -7.31
N VAL A 12 -18.40 4.76 -7.39
CA VAL A 12 -19.41 3.74 -7.75
C VAL A 12 -20.53 3.71 -6.72
N LEU A 13 -20.20 3.70 -5.43
CA LEU A 13 -21.19 3.68 -4.35
C LEU A 13 -22.07 4.94 -4.37
N ALA A 14 -21.46 6.12 -4.56
CA ALA A 14 -22.20 7.38 -4.68
C ALA A 14 -23.18 7.35 -5.87
N SER A 15 -22.73 6.86 -7.04
CA SER A 15 -23.60 6.72 -8.21
C SER A 15 -24.77 5.77 -7.96
N VAL A 16 -24.52 4.64 -7.29
CA VAL A 16 -25.56 3.67 -6.94
C VAL A 16 -26.55 4.27 -5.95
N VAL A 17 -26.06 4.96 -4.92
CA VAL A 17 -26.90 5.64 -3.93
C VAL A 17 -27.78 6.70 -4.60
N VAL A 18 -27.24 7.54 -5.48
CA VAL A 18 -28.02 8.56 -6.21
C VAL A 18 -29.12 7.92 -7.05
N ALA A 19 -28.80 6.88 -7.83
CA ALA A 19 -29.79 6.16 -8.64
C ALA A 19 -30.90 5.54 -7.77
N VAL A 20 -30.50 4.91 -6.66
CA VAL A 20 -31.40 4.31 -5.68
C VAL A 20 -32.30 5.35 -5.02
N THR A 21 -31.76 6.50 -4.63
CA THR A 21 -32.53 7.62 -4.06
C THR A 21 -33.54 8.17 -5.07
N ALA A 22 -33.18 8.28 -6.35
CA ALA A 22 -34.10 8.70 -7.40
C ALA A 22 -35.25 7.69 -7.56
N ILE A 23 -34.96 6.39 -7.59
CA ILE A 23 -35.98 5.31 -7.62
C ILE A 23 -36.88 5.37 -6.39
N PHE A 24 -36.31 5.62 -5.21
CA PHE A 24 -37.06 5.80 -3.97
C PHE A 24 -38.05 6.96 -4.07
N LEU A 25 -37.60 8.15 -4.50
CA LEU A 25 -38.46 9.31 -4.70
C LEU A 25 -39.62 9.03 -5.65
N VAL A 26 -39.35 8.38 -6.79
CA VAL A 26 -40.39 8.02 -7.77
C VAL A 26 -41.37 6.99 -7.19
N THR A 27 -40.87 5.97 -6.50
CA THR A 27 -41.70 4.85 -6.01
C THR A 27 -42.57 5.26 -4.82
N PHE A 28 -42.06 6.11 -3.92
CA PHE A 28 -42.79 6.56 -2.73
C PHE A 28 -43.67 7.80 -2.98
N SER A 29 -43.42 8.55 -4.06
CA SER A 29 -44.33 9.62 -4.51
C SER A 29 -45.42 9.12 -5.46
N GLY A 30 -45.26 7.91 -6.03
CA GLY A 30 -46.21 7.29 -6.93
C GLY A 30 -47.42 6.64 -6.23
N PRO A 31 -48.55 6.43 -6.92
CA PRO A 31 -49.68 5.73 -6.35
C PRO A 31 -49.30 4.28 -6.00
N PRO A 32 -49.73 3.76 -4.83
CA PRO A 32 -49.39 2.40 -4.42
C PRO A 32 -49.90 1.38 -5.46
N PRO A 33 -49.24 0.20 -5.58
CA PRO A 33 -49.63 -0.85 -6.52
C PRO A 33 -51.12 -1.21 -6.36
N ARG A 34 -51.78 -1.59 -7.46
CA ARG A 34 -53.23 -1.89 -7.46
C ARG A 34 -53.55 -2.97 -6.42
N ARG A 35 -54.19 -2.56 -5.31
CA ARG A 35 -54.72 -3.47 -4.29
C ARG A 35 -56.09 -3.99 -4.75
N ALA A 36 -56.32 -5.29 -4.61
CA ALA A 36 -57.66 -5.87 -4.69
C ALA A 36 -58.55 -5.29 -3.57
N GLY A 37 -59.84 -5.11 -3.85
CA GLY A 37 -60.83 -4.69 -2.85
C GLY A 37 -60.96 -5.69 -1.70
N ILE A 38 -61.53 -5.27 -0.57
CA ILE A 38 -61.84 -6.15 0.56
C ILE A 38 -63.23 -6.75 0.34
N ASP A 39 -63.37 -8.07 0.48
CA ASP A 39 -64.64 -8.78 0.34
C ASP A 39 -65.65 -8.32 1.41
N THR A 40 -66.86 -7.98 0.98
CA THR A 40 -67.98 -7.54 1.83
C THR A 40 -68.28 -8.53 2.96
N ARG A 41 -68.10 -9.84 2.73
CA ARG A 41 -68.33 -10.87 3.76
C ARG A 41 -67.43 -10.69 4.98
N LEU A 42 -66.17 -10.30 4.74
CA LEU A 42 -65.18 -10.07 5.80
C LEU A 42 -65.55 -8.83 6.63
N ILE A 43 -66.02 -7.77 5.96
CA ILE A 43 -66.45 -6.52 6.58
C ILE A 43 -67.68 -6.76 7.47
N VAL A 44 -68.67 -7.49 6.95
CA VAL A 44 -69.91 -7.83 7.66
C VAL A 44 -69.63 -8.72 8.86
N ALA A 45 -68.72 -9.70 8.75
CA ALA A 45 -68.30 -10.53 9.87
C ALA A 45 -67.66 -9.71 11.02
N ALA A 46 -66.79 -8.76 10.68
CA ALA A 46 -66.18 -7.85 11.66
C ALA A 46 -67.20 -6.92 12.35
N LEU A 47 -68.21 -6.43 11.60
CA LEU A 47 -69.31 -5.62 12.12
C LEU A 47 -70.28 -6.42 13.01
N ARG A 48 -70.44 -7.73 12.78
CA ARG A 48 -71.34 -8.60 13.56
C ARG A 48 -70.78 -9.08 14.89
N GLY A 49 -69.53 -8.79 15.22
CA GLY A 49 -68.94 -9.19 16.49
C GLY A 49 -67.68 -10.05 16.38
N GLY A 50 -67.31 -10.51 15.18
CA GLY A 50 -66.06 -11.23 14.97
C GLY A 50 -64.84 -10.36 15.30
N GLU A 51 -63.74 -10.99 15.71
CA GLU A 51 -62.44 -10.32 15.73
C GLU A 51 -62.15 -9.77 14.33
N GLY A 52 -61.57 -8.56 14.25
CA GLY A 52 -61.18 -7.96 12.99
C GLY A 52 -60.24 -8.89 12.24
N ALA A 53 -60.76 -9.62 11.24
CA ALA A 53 -59.95 -10.58 10.51
C ALA A 53 -59.03 -9.83 9.53
N GLY A 54 -57.72 -10.01 9.68
CA GLY A 54 -56.72 -9.54 8.73
C GLY A 54 -56.49 -8.02 8.74
N ARG A 55 -57.02 -7.31 7.73
CA ARG A 55 -56.68 -5.88 7.44
C ARG A 55 -57.69 -4.87 8.02
N LEU A 56 -58.56 -5.34 8.90
CA LEU A 56 -59.67 -4.57 9.48
C LEU A 56 -59.48 -4.45 10.98
N ARG A 57 -59.53 -3.21 11.48
CA ARG A 57 -59.56 -2.93 12.91
C ARG A 57 -61.00 -2.70 13.33
N ALA A 58 -61.49 -3.51 14.26
CA ALA A 58 -62.81 -3.37 14.86
C ALA A 58 -62.68 -2.82 16.29
N GLU A 59 -63.39 -1.73 16.59
CA GLU A 59 -63.37 -1.08 17.91
C GLU A 59 -64.79 -0.64 18.30
N GLN A 60 -65.11 -0.71 19.59
CA GLN A 60 -66.38 -0.21 20.10
C GLN A 60 -66.20 1.21 20.62
N ARG A 61 -66.96 2.17 20.07
CA ARG A 61 -66.93 3.59 20.42
C ARG A 61 -68.30 4.02 20.93
N THR A 62 -68.34 4.95 21.87
CA THR A 62 -69.59 5.48 22.44
C THR A 62 -70.23 6.57 21.57
N ALA A 63 -69.42 7.27 20.77
CA ALA A 63 -69.85 8.33 19.86
C ALA A 63 -69.82 7.87 18.38
N PRO A 64 -70.66 8.46 17.51
CA PRO A 64 -70.62 8.16 16.07
C PRO A 64 -69.25 8.56 15.48
N PRO A 65 -68.69 7.76 14.54
CA PRO A 65 -67.39 8.08 13.96
C PRO A 65 -67.45 9.33 13.10
N ASN A 66 -66.45 10.19 13.25
CA ASN A 66 -66.18 11.33 12.38
C ASN A 66 -64.69 11.31 11.99
N PRO A 67 -64.32 10.64 10.89
CA PRO A 67 -62.92 10.45 10.51
C PRO A 67 -62.25 11.69 9.90
N GLY A 68 -62.98 12.79 9.68
CA GLY A 68 -62.44 14.02 9.10
C GLY A 68 -61.95 13.87 7.65
N ARG A 69 -61.33 14.92 7.10
CA ARG A 69 -60.72 14.86 5.76
C ARG A 69 -59.48 13.95 5.78
N PRO A 70 -59.22 13.16 4.71
CA PRO A 70 -59.88 13.18 3.40
C PRO A 70 -60.99 12.12 3.21
N PHE A 71 -61.68 11.69 4.27
CA PHE A 71 -62.83 10.79 4.15
C PHE A 71 -64.10 11.57 3.80
N HIS A 72 -64.93 10.98 2.94
CA HIS A 72 -66.23 11.52 2.53
C HIS A 72 -67.35 10.53 2.86
N PRO A 73 -68.56 11.00 3.22
CA PRO A 73 -69.71 10.12 3.41
C PRO A 73 -70.03 9.32 2.14
N ASP A 74 -70.22 8.01 2.29
CA ASP A 74 -70.49 7.07 1.19
C ASP A 74 -71.89 6.48 1.35
N ALA A 75 -72.89 7.16 0.78
CA ALA A 75 -74.30 6.80 0.95
C ALA A 75 -74.63 5.43 0.33
N GLU A 76 -73.97 5.04 -0.76
CA GLU A 76 -74.20 3.75 -1.39
C GLU A 76 -73.64 2.61 -0.53
N ALA A 77 -72.42 2.76 0.00
CA ALA A 77 -71.84 1.81 0.95
C ALA A 77 -72.69 1.68 2.22
N GLN A 78 -73.24 2.80 2.73
CA GLN A 78 -74.14 2.81 3.88
C GLN A 78 -75.42 2.00 3.61
N ALA A 79 -76.06 2.21 2.46
CA ALA A 79 -77.27 1.48 2.07
C ALA A 79 -77.01 -0.02 1.88
N ARG A 80 -75.87 -0.38 1.26
CA ARG A 80 -75.46 -1.79 1.07
C ARG A 80 -75.26 -2.51 2.41
N ILE A 81 -74.50 -1.92 3.33
CA ILE A 81 -74.26 -2.54 4.64
C ILE A 81 -75.54 -2.62 5.46
N ALA A 82 -76.40 -1.59 5.42
CA ALA A 82 -77.70 -1.60 6.09
C ALA A 82 -78.58 -2.77 5.59
N GLY A 83 -78.62 -3.00 4.27
CA GLY A 83 -79.37 -4.11 3.68
C GLY A 83 -78.79 -5.50 4.04
N VAL A 84 -77.47 -5.65 4.08
CA VAL A 84 -76.83 -6.95 4.41
C VAL A 84 -76.91 -7.29 5.91
N LEU A 85 -76.99 -6.27 6.77
CA LEU A 85 -77.12 -6.44 8.21
C LEU A 85 -78.57 -6.44 8.71
N ASP A 86 -79.54 -6.17 7.82
CA ASP A 86 -80.96 -6.01 8.15
C ASP A 86 -81.21 -4.98 9.26
N VAL A 87 -80.54 -3.82 9.15
CA VAL A 87 -80.64 -2.69 10.10
C VAL A 87 -81.10 -1.42 9.39
N ARG A 88 -81.64 -0.45 10.14
CA ARG A 88 -82.02 0.85 9.57
C ARG A 88 -80.78 1.56 9.03
N ALA A 89 -80.90 2.19 7.86
CA ALA A 89 -79.81 2.96 7.27
C ALA A 89 -79.29 4.09 8.18
N SER A 90 -80.12 4.63 9.08
CA SER A 90 -79.73 5.63 10.09
C SER A 90 -78.77 5.10 11.16
N ASP A 91 -78.76 3.78 11.38
CA ASP A 91 -77.94 3.08 12.36
C ASP A 91 -76.61 2.60 11.75
N VAL A 92 -76.34 2.96 10.49
CA VAL A 92 -75.08 2.70 9.78
C VAL A 92 -74.46 4.02 9.35
N ARG A 93 -73.15 4.17 9.55
CA ARG A 93 -72.35 5.27 9.02
C ARG A 93 -71.24 4.69 8.15
N ALA A 94 -71.12 5.18 6.92
CA ALA A 94 -70.08 4.77 6.00
C ALA A 94 -69.32 5.98 5.46
N TYR A 95 -67.99 5.91 5.52
CA TYR A 95 -67.11 6.92 4.96
C TYR A 95 -66.04 6.24 4.11
N SER A 96 -65.75 6.78 2.94
CA SER A 96 -64.68 6.30 2.06
C SER A 96 -63.80 7.46 1.59
N MET A 97 -62.49 7.23 1.40
CA MET A 97 -61.59 8.27 0.84
C MET A 97 -61.74 8.42 -0.66
N ARG A 98 -62.08 7.32 -1.35
CA ARG A 98 -62.36 7.29 -2.78
C ARG A 98 -63.54 6.34 -3.00
N PRO A 99 -64.62 6.79 -3.66
CA PRO A 99 -65.70 5.89 -4.02
C PRO A 99 -65.19 4.80 -4.99
N PRO A 100 -65.80 3.60 -4.98
CA PRO A 100 -65.42 2.50 -5.87
C PRO A 100 -65.54 2.93 -7.34
N ARG A 101 -64.60 2.50 -8.20
CA ARG A 101 -64.48 3.02 -9.59
C ARG A 101 -64.86 2.03 -10.70
N GLY A 102 -65.37 0.83 -10.38
CA GLY A 102 -65.79 -0.13 -11.42
C GLY A 102 -66.52 -1.36 -10.89
N PRO A 103 -67.13 -2.16 -11.80
CA PRO A 103 -67.84 -3.38 -11.45
C PRO A 103 -66.85 -4.40 -10.86
N GLY A 104 -67.07 -4.80 -9.60
CA GLY A 104 -66.21 -5.71 -8.83
C GLY A 104 -65.47 -5.10 -7.63
N GLU A 105 -65.50 -3.77 -7.45
CA GLU A 105 -65.07 -3.10 -6.20
C GLU A 105 -66.32 -2.78 -5.36
N GLU A 106 -66.65 -3.64 -4.39
CA GLU A 106 -67.86 -3.45 -3.54
C GLU A 106 -67.66 -2.36 -2.47
N PHE A 107 -66.41 -2.13 -2.04
CA PHE A 107 -65.99 -1.07 -1.11
C PHE A 107 -64.66 -0.44 -1.57
N GLY A 108 -64.50 0.87 -1.31
CA GLY A 108 -63.24 1.57 -1.54
C GLY A 108 -62.08 0.99 -0.69
N ARG A 109 -60.83 1.29 -1.06
CA ARG A 109 -59.63 0.73 -0.39
C ARG A 109 -59.40 1.21 1.04
N ASP A 110 -59.97 2.37 1.37
CA ASP A 110 -59.82 3.09 2.62
C ASP A 110 -61.20 3.54 3.07
N PHE A 111 -61.75 2.86 4.09
CA PHE A 111 -63.08 3.15 4.60
C PHE A 111 -63.15 3.11 6.12
N VAL A 112 -64.17 3.77 6.64
CA VAL A 112 -64.62 3.69 8.03
C VAL A 112 -66.11 3.36 7.99
N LEU A 113 -66.46 2.18 8.49
CA LEU A 113 -67.84 1.72 8.61
C LEU A 113 -68.19 1.62 10.08
N ALA A 114 -69.38 2.05 10.47
CA ALA A 114 -69.85 1.82 11.82
C ALA A 114 -71.32 1.47 11.85
N VAL A 115 -71.65 0.57 12.76
CA VAL A 115 -73.01 0.10 13.01
C VAL A 115 -73.34 0.33 14.48
N ARG A 116 -74.53 0.86 14.73
CA ARG A 116 -75.03 1.06 16.09
C ARG A 116 -75.54 -0.26 16.66
N ARG A 117 -75.01 -0.66 17.82
CA ARG A 117 -75.36 -1.91 18.51
C ARG A 117 -75.19 -1.74 20.03
N ASP A 118 -76.15 -2.24 20.81
CA ASP A 118 -76.13 -2.27 22.29
C ASP A 118 -75.80 -0.91 22.93
N GLY A 119 -76.37 0.18 22.38
CA GLY A 119 -76.16 1.55 22.89
C GLY A 119 -74.83 2.21 22.49
N GLY A 120 -73.96 1.53 21.73
CA GLY A 120 -72.71 2.08 21.19
C GLY A 120 -72.57 1.91 19.68
N TRP A 121 -71.43 2.31 19.14
CA TRP A 121 -71.05 2.16 17.74
C TRP A 121 -69.90 1.16 17.62
N ARG A 122 -70.09 0.10 16.84
CA ARG A 122 -68.97 -0.76 16.45
C ARG A 122 -68.39 -0.21 15.15
N VAL A 123 -67.17 0.30 15.22
CA VAL A 123 -66.44 0.91 14.11
C VAL A 123 -65.47 -0.11 13.54
N VAL A 124 -65.53 -0.33 12.23
CA VAL A 124 -64.61 -1.14 11.45
C VAL A 124 -63.93 -0.23 10.44
N GLU A 125 -62.62 -0.09 10.57
CA GLU A 125 -61.79 0.74 9.71
C GLU A 125 -60.64 -0.09 9.10
N THR A 126 -60.14 0.34 7.95
CA THR A 126 -58.97 -0.30 7.33
C THR A 126 -57.70 0.02 8.13
N GLU A 127 -56.90 -1.00 8.47
CA GLU A 127 -55.62 -0.78 9.16
C GLU A 127 -54.61 -0.03 8.28
N ARG A 128 -53.97 0.98 8.87
CA ARG A 128 -52.93 1.81 8.22
C ARG A 128 -51.59 1.64 8.93
N PRO A 129 -50.83 0.59 8.60
CA PRO A 129 -49.49 0.45 9.17
C PRO A 129 -48.60 1.60 8.70
N LEU A 130 -47.73 2.09 9.58
CA LEU A 130 -46.70 3.10 9.26
C LEU A 130 -45.86 2.67 8.04
N LEU A 131 -45.56 1.37 7.95
CA LEU A 131 -44.89 0.75 6.81
C LEU A 131 -45.75 -0.41 6.28
N ALA A 132 -46.49 -0.16 5.19
CA ALA A 132 -47.12 -1.23 4.45
C ALA A 132 -46.10 -2.27 3.91
N PRO A 133 -46.49 -3.56 3.73
CA PRO A 133 -45.58 -4.61 3.29
C PRO A 133 -44.83 -4.31 1.99
N TRP A 134 -45.46 -3.60 1.06
CA TRP A 134 -44.83 -3.18 -0.20
C TRP A 134 -43.70 -2.16 0.02
N HIS A 135 -43.77 -1.30 1.05
CA HIS A 135 -42.67 -0.41 1.41
C HIS A 135 -41.48 -1.21 1.91
N VAL A 136 -41.73 -2.18 2.81
CA VAL A 136 -40.69 -3.08 3.35
C VAL A 136 -40.04 -3.87 2.22
N GLN A 137 -40.85 -4.43 1.31
CA GLN A 137 -40.35 -5.14 0.13
C GLN A 137 -39.50 -4.23 -0.77
N THR A 138 -39.94 -3.00 -1.02
CA THR A 138 -39.20 -2.02 -1.85
C THR A 138 -37.87 -1.65 -1.20
N LEU A 139 -37.87 -1.34 0.11
CA LEU A 139 -36.66 -1.03 0.87
C LEU A 139 -35.67 -2.21 0.89
N MET A 140 -36.17 -3.44 1.03
CA MET A 140 -35.34 -4.65 0.96
C MET A 140 -34.70 -4.83 -0.41
N VAL A 141 -35.48 -4.68 -1.50
CA VAL A 141 -34.94 -4.74 -2.88
C VAL A 141 -33.87 -3.67 -3.07
N MET A 142 -34.12 -2.46 -2.58
CA MET A 142 -33.20 -1.33 -2.68
C MET A 142 -31.89 -1.57 -1.92
N LEU A 143 -31.97 -2.12 -0.70
CA LEU A 143 -30.81 -2.53 0.09
C LEU A 143 -30.00 -3.61 -0.62
N ILE A 144 -30.66 -4.61 -1.20
CA ILE A 144 -30.01 -5.68 -1.97
C ILE A 144 -29.27 -5.08 -3.17
N VAL A 145 -29.88 -4.15 -3.91
CA VAL A 145 -29.25 -3.46 -5.04
C VAL A 145 -27.98 -2.73 -4.58
N VAL A 146 -28.06 -1.92 -3.52
CA VAL A 146 -26.89 -1.22 -2.97
C VAL A 146 -25.79 -2.21 -2.55
N ALA A 147 -26.15 -3.30 -1.87
CA ALA A 147 -25.20 -4.30 -1.41
C ALA A 147 -24.51 -5.02 -2.59
N VAL A 148 -25.26 -5.42 -3.61
CA VAL A 148 -24.74 -6.12 -4.79
C VAL A 148 -23.82 -5.22 -5.61
N PHE A 149 -24.26 -4.01 -5.96
CA PHE A 149 -23.44 -3.10 -6.77
C PHE A 149 -22.26 -2.52 -5.96
N GLY A 150 -22.43 -2.27 -4.67
CA GLY A 150 -21.34 -1.90 -3.78
C GLY A 150 -20.29 -3.02 -3.68
N GLY A 151 -20.71 -4.26 -3.45
CA GLY A 151 -19.83 -5.42 -3.42
C GLY A 151 -19.08 -5.62 -4.74
N LEU A 152 -19.78 -5.54 -5.87
CA LEU A 152 -19.17 -5.64 -7.20
C LEU A 152 -18.17 -4.50 -7.46
N GLY A 153 -18.54 -3.27 -7.11
CA GLY A 153 -17.66 -2.10 -7.21
C GLY A 153 -16.39 -2.26 -6.36
N TRP A 154 -16.52 -2.81 -5.15
CA TRP A 154 -15.38 -3.10 -4.28
C TRP A 154 -14.44 -4.15 -4.90
N VAL A 155 -14.99 -5.25 -5.42
CA VAL A 155 -14.22 -6.30 -6.10
C VAL A 155 -13.46 -5.72 -7.29
N VAL A 156 -14.13 -4.97 -8.16
CA VAL A 156 -13.49 -4.33 -9.34
C VAL A 156 -12.41 -3.34 -8.91
N ALA A 157 -12.66 -2.52 -7.89
CA ALA A 157 -11.67 -1.57 -7.38
C ALA A 157 -10.41 -2.27 -6.87
N GLN A 158 -10.56 -3.43 -6.21
CA GLN A 158 -9.44 -4.24 -5.74
C GLN A 158 -8.70 -4.94 -6.90
N LEU A 159 -9.43 -5.45 -7.89
CA LEU A 159 -8.86 -6.11 -9.08
C LEU A 159 -7.95 -5.17 -9.90
N ILE A 160 -8.28 -3.88 -9.94
CA ILE A 160 -7.46 -2.88 -10.65
C ILE A 160 -6.33 -2.36 -9.75
N SER A 161 -6.64 -2.00 -8.50
CA SER A 161 -5.69 -1.30 -7.64
C SER A 161 -4.56 -2.16 -7.11
N ARG A 162 -4.81 -3.46 -6.87
CA ARG A 162 -3.79 -4.38 -6.34
C ARG A 162 -2.63 -4.58 -7.31
N PRO A 163 -2.84 -4.96 -8.59
CA PRO A 163 -1.73 -5.20 -9.50
C PRO A 163 -0.99 -3.90 -9.87
N VAL A 164 -1.69 -2.75 -9.99
CA VAL A 164 -1.02 -1.46 -10.20
C VAL A 164 -0.06 -1.12 -9.07
N ARG A 165 -0.43 -1.36 -7.81
CA ARG A 165 0.50 -1.17 -6.67
C ARG A 165 1.66 -2.14 -6.68
N ALA A 166 1.44 -3.39 -7.10
CA ALA A 166 2.51 -4.37 -7.21
C ALA A 166 3.54 -3.92 -8.25
N VAL A 167 3.10 -3.45 -9.41
CA VAL A 167 4.00 -2.87 -10.42
C VAL A 167 4.70 -1.62 -9.90
N ALA A 168 3.99 -0.71 -9.23
CA ALA A 168 4.59 0.51 -8.69
C ALA A 168 5.67 0.21 -7.64
N ARG A 169 5.44 -0.76 -6.75
CA ARG A 169 6.44 -1.22 -5.78
C ARG A 169 7.64 -1.87 -6.48
N ALA A 170 7.38 -2.78 -7.41
CA ALA A 170 8.45 -3.40 -8.20
C ALA A 170 9.31 -2.37 -8.94
N ALA A 171 8.71 -1.30 -9.45
CA ALA A 171 9.42 -0.20 -10.09
C ALA A 171 10.23 0.66 -9.10
N GLN A 172 9.72 0.88 -7.87
CA GLN A 172 10.46 1.59 -6.81
C GLN A 172 11.66 0.77 -6.30
N ASP A 173 11.50 -0.55 -6.26
CA ASP A 173 12.54 -1.48 -5.81
C ASP A 173 13.47 -1.89 -6.97
N ALA A 174 13.19 -1.48 -8.21
CA ALA A 174 13.99 -1.82 -9.37
C ALA A 174 15.37 -1.15 -9.29
N ARG A 175 16.41 -1.98 -9.16
CA ARG A 175 17.82 -1.57 -9.16
C ARG A 175 18.58 -2.35 -10.23
N ALA A 176 19.63 -1.75 -10.79
CA ALA A 176 20.55 -2.48 -11.65
C ALA A 176 21.19 -3.64 -10.86
N GLY A 177 21.16 -4.85 -11.42
CA GLY A 177 21.74 -6.05 -10.82
C GLY A 177 20.99 -6.68 -9.62
N ALA A 178 19.84 -6.13 -9.21
CA ALA A 178 18.93 -6.77 -8.26
C ALA A 178 17.83 -7.55 -9.00
N SER A 179 17.31 -8.63 -8.41
CA SER A 179 16.16 -9.33 -8.98
C SER A 179 14.89 -8.49 -8.83
N LEU A 180 14.16 -8.31 -9.93
CA LEU A 180 12.86 -7.65 -9.87
C LEU A 180 11.85 -8.56 -9.15
N PRO A 181 11.06 -8.04 -8.20
CA PRO A 181 9.94 -8.78 -7.63
C PRO A 181 8.99 -9.29 -8.74
N PRO A 182 8.31 -10.44 -8.56
CA PRO A 182 7.43 -10.99 -9.57
C PRO A 182 6.37 -9.97 -10.00
N LEU A 183 6.43 -9.56 -11.26
CA LEU A 183 5.45 -8.63 -11.81
C LEU A 183 4.11 -9.35 -11.99
N PRO A 184 2.98 -8.67 -11.70
CA PRO A 184 1.67 -9.28 -11.84
C PRO A 184 1.39 -9.64 -13.31
N VAL A 185 1.06 -10.90 -13.53
CA VAL A 185 0.67 -11.48 -14.84
C VAL A 185 -0.84 -11.38 -15.11
N GLY A 186 -1.63 -11.10 -14.08
CA GLY A 186 -3.09 -10.95 -14.16
C GLY A 186 -3.55 -9.49 -14.12
N GLY A 187 -4.82 -9.28 -14.45
CA GLY A 187 -5.47 -7.96 -14.43
C GLY A 187 -5.87 -7.45 -15.82
N PRO A 188 -6.36 -6.19 -15.90
CA PRO A 188 -6.68 -5.53 -17.15
C PRO A 188 -5.51 -5.51 -18.14
N ARG A 189 -5.80 -5.37 -19.44
CA ARG A 189 -4.79 -5.38 -20.50
C ARG A 189 -3.73 -4.29 -20.27
N GLU A 190 -4.18 -3.11 -19.85
CA GLU A 190 -3.36 -1.95 -19.54
C GLU A 190 -2.34 -2.25 -18.44
N VAL A 191 -2.74 -3.01 -17.42
CA VAL A 191 -1.86 -3.39 -16.31
C VAL A 191 -0.84 -4.43 -16.77
N ARG A 192 -1.25 -5.39 -17.60
CA ARG A 192 -0.33 -6.38 -18.19
C ARG A 192 0.70 -5.75 -19.12
N ASP A 193 0.29 -4.76 -19.91
CA ASP A 193 1.19 -4.04 -20.80
C ASP A 193 2.19 -3.18 -20.01
N LEU A 194 1.73 -2.53 -18.94
CA LEU A 194 2.61 -1.83 -18.01
C LEU A 194 3.60 -2.79 -17.33
N SER A 195 3.15 -3.94 -16.82
CA SER A 195 4.03 -4.98 -16.27
C SER A 195 5.10 -5.39 -17.29
N ARG A 196 4.72 -5.66 -18.54
CA ARG A 196 5.67 -6.06 -19.59
C ARG A 196 6.67 -4.94 -19.89
N ALA A 197 6.23 -3.69 -19.96
CA ALA A 197 7.09 -2.54 -20.20
C ALA A 197 8.11 -2.33 -19.07
N VAL A 198 7.66 -2.39 -17.81
CA VAL A 198 8.54 -2.28 -16.62
C VAL A 198 9.55 -3.43 -16.58
N GLY A 199 9.10 -4.65 -16.84
CA GLY A 199 10.00 -5.81 -16.92
C GLY A 199 11.05 -5.68 -18.02
N ALA A 200 10.66 -5.23 -19.21
CA ALA A 200 11.58 -4.99 -20.33
C ALA A 200 12.59 -3.87 -20.03
N MET A 201 12.15 -2.79 -19.36
CA MET A 201 13.03 -1.71 -18.92
C MET A 201 14.06 -2.21 -17.90
N HIS A 202 13.63 -2.98 -16.90
CA HIS A 202 14.53 -3.57 -15.93
C HIS A 202 15.56 -4.52 -16.57
N ALA A 203 15.13 -5.37 -17.50
CA ALA A 203 16.03 -6.25 -18.23
C ALA A 203 17.08 -5.47 -19.04
N ARG A 204 16.71 -4.35 -19.67
CA ARG A 204 17.66 -3.47 -20.37
C ARG A 204 18.66 -2.83 -19.41
N LEU A 205 18.20 -2.33 -18.26
CA LEU A 205 19.07 -1.76 -17.23
C LEU A 205 20.08 -2.80 -16.72
N ALA A 206 19.63 -4.02 -16.43
CA ALA A 206 20.49 -5.11 -16.01
C ALA A 206 21.54 -5.47 -17.09
N ALA A 207 21.12 -5.58 -18.35
CA ALA A 207 22.03 -5.85 -19.47
C ALA A 207 23.07 -4.73 -19.68
N HIS A 208 22.68 -3.45 -19.52
CA HIS A 208 23.62 -2.33 -19.60
C HIS A 208 24.65 -2.35 -18.47
N ALA A 209 24.23 -2.63 -17.23
CA ALA A 209 25.13 -2.79 -16.08
C ALA A 209 26.11 -3.94 -16.26
N GLU A 210 25.61 -5.10 -16.71
CA GLU A 210 26.44 -6.27 -17.02
C GLU A 210 27.43 -5.99 -18.15
N GLY A 211 26.98 -5.35 -19.24
CA GLY A 211 27.84 -4.95 -20.35
C GLY A 211 28.97 -4.03 -19.92
N ARG A 212 28.70 -3.06 -19.04
CA ARG A 212 29.72 -2.16 -18.47
C ARG A 212 30.75 -2.93 -17.63
N THR A 213 30.29 -3.90 -16.84
CA THR A 213 31.18 -4.74 -16.02
C THR A 213 32.09 -5.61 -16.89
N THR A 214 31.52 -6.25 -17.92
CA THR A 214 32.29 -7.08 -18.87
C THR A 214 33.30 -6.25 -19.65
N MET A 215 32.92 -5.06 -20.12
CA MET A 215 33.83 -4.15 -20.81
C MET A 215 35.00 -3.73 -19.92
N LEU A 216 34.73 -3.35 -18.67
CA LEU A 216 35.80 -2.98 -17.72
C LEU A 216 36.69 -4.17 -17.37
N ALA A 217 36.14 -5.39 -17.27
CA ALA A 217 36.93 -6.60 -17.07
C ALA A 217 37.87 -6.88 -18.24
N ALA A 218 37.41 -6.70 -19.48
CA ALA A 218 38.24 -6.85 -20.68
C ALA A 218 39.36 -5.80 -20.71
N ILE A 219 39.05 -4.53 -20.46
CA ILE A 219 40.06 -3.45 -20.38
C ILE A 219 41.09 -3.74 -19.29
N ALA A 220 40.66 -4.20 -18.11
CA ALA A 220 41.55 -4.55 -17.01
C ALA A 220 42.50 -5.70 -17.38
N HIS A 221 41.98 -6.73 -18.07
CA HIS A 221 42.78 -7.85 -18.57
C HIS A 221 43.83 -7.36 -19.58
N ASP A 222 43.41 -6.58 -20.57
CA ASP A 222 44.27 -6.06 -21.64
C ASP A 222 45.32 -5.07 -21.12
N MET A 223 45.05 -4.37 -20.01
CA MET A 223 46.01 -3.50 -19.33
C MET A 223 47.02 -4.29 -18.47
N GLY A 224 46.67 -5.48 -18.00
CA GLY A 224 47.56 -6.33 -17.21
C GLY A 224 48.82 -6.75 -17.97
N THR A 225 48.68 -7.10 -19.25
CA THR A 225 49.79 -7.50 -20.13
C THR A 225 50.84 -6.39 -20.35
N PRO A 226 50.49 -5.16 -20.76
CA PRO A 226 51.47 -4.07 -20.87
C PRO A 226 52.08 -3.69 -19.52
N LEU A 227 51.32 -3.71 -18.41
CA LEU A 227 51.87 -3.45 -17.07
C LEU A 227 52.87 -4.52 -16.62
N ALA A 228 52.63 -5.80 -16.92
CA ALA A 228 53.58 -6.87 -16.64
C ALA A 228 54.88 -6.70 -17.46
N ARG A 229 54.76 -6.31 -18.74
CA ARG A 229 55.94 -6.00 -19.57
C ARG A 229 56.71 -4.78 -19.06
N LEU A 230 56.01 -3.75 -18.60
CA LEU A 230 56.62 -2.57 -17.97
C LEU A 230 57.37 -2.95 -16.70
N ALA A 231 56.76 -3.77 -15.83
CA ALA A 231 57.40 -4.26 -14.60
C ALA A 231 58.70 -5.02 -14.89
N PHE A 232 58.72 -5.84 -15.95
CA PHE A 232 59.95 -6.51 -16.39
C PHE A 232 61.02 -5.53 -16.89
N ARG A 233 60.64 -4.51 -17.67
CA ARG A 233 61.58 -3.50 -18.17
C ARG A 233 62.20 -2.65 -17.06
N VAL A 234 61.43 -2.36 -16.03
CA VAL A 234 61.84 -1.57 -14.86
C VAL A 234 62.94 -2.27 -14.04
N GLN A 235 63.05 -3.61 -14.10
CA GLN A 235 64.13 -4.36 -13.46
C GLN A 235 65.54 -3.94 -13.91
N GLN A 236 65.66 -3.34 -15.11
CA GLN A 236 66.94 -2.86 -15.66
C GLN A 236 67.32 -1.45 -15.19
N LEU A 237 66.47 -0.79 -14.39
CA LEU A 237 66.75 0.53 -13.85
C LEU A 237 67.64 0.47 -12.59
N PRO A 238 68.39 1.55 -12.29
CA PRO A 238 69.08 1.71 -11.01
C PRO A 238 68.10 1.62 -9.82
N ASP A 239 68.55 1.10 -8.67
CA ASP A 239 67.70 0.72 -7.53
C ASP A 239 66.65 1.79 -7.14
N ALA A 240 67.07 3.04 -6.95
CA ALA A 240 66.16 4.12 -6.55
C ALA A 240 65.12 4.50 -7.63
N ALA A 241 65.42 4.25 -8.90
CA ALA A 241 64.47 4.44 -10.01
C ALA A 241 63.58 3.21 -10.22
N ARG A 242 64.13 2.00 -9.96
CA ARG A 242 63.39 0.75 -9.98
C ARG A 242 62.28 0.75 -8.93
N GLU A 243 62.61 1.04 -7.67
CA GLU A 243 61.64 1.06 -6.57
C GLU A 243 60.48 2.04 -6.83
N ARG A 244 60.78 3.25 -7.34
CA ARG A 244 59.75 4.23 -7.69
C ARG A 244 58.84 3.73 -8.82
N ALA A 245 59.42 3.19 -9.89
CA ALA A 245 58.64 2.71 -11.02
C ALA A 245 57.84 1.44 -10.70
N GLU A 246 58.35 0.57 -9.81
CA GLU A 246 57.59 -0.57 -9.27
C GLU A 246 56.41 -0.11 -8.41
N ALA A 247 56.59 0.93 -7.57
CA ALA A 247 55.52 1.54 -6.81
C ALA A 247 54.43 2.13 -7.72
N ASP A 248 54.81 2.87 -8.77
CA ASP A 248 53.87 3.42 -9.75
C ASP A 248 53.07 2.31 -10.47
N ILE A 249 53.72 1.20 -10.86
CA ILE A 249 53.05 0.06 -11.49
C ILE A 249 52.11 -0.64 -10.53
N ALA A 250 52.51 -0.80 -9.26
CA ALA A 250 51.65 -1.33 -8.22
C ALA A 250 50.41 -0.44 -8.00
N GLU A 251 50.58 0.89 -8.01
CA GLU A 251 49.47 1.83 -7.93
C GLU A 251 48.52 1.68 -9.12
N MET A 252 49.03 1.63 -10.35
CA MET A 252 48.20 1.41 -11.55
C MET A 252 47.40 0.11 -11.49
N ARG A 253 48.01 -0.98 -11.00
CA ARG A 253 47.32 -2.28 -10.81
C ARG A 253 46.21 -2.16 -9.76
N ALA A 254 46.48 -1.47 -8.65
CA ALA A 254 45.48 -1.22 -7.61
C ALA A 254 44.32 -0.39 -8.16
N MET A 255 44.57 0.66 -8.94
CA MET A 255 43.51 1.47 -9.56
C MET A 255 42.61 0.67 -10.50
N ILE A 256 43.19 -0.21 -11.32
CA ILE A 256 42.44 -1.09 -12.23
C ILE A 256 41.59 -2.08 -11.43
N ALA A 257 42.15 -2.66 -10.36
CA ALA A 257 41.42 -3.56 -9.48
C ALA A 257 40.24 -2.84 -8.79
N ASP A 258 40.45 -1.61 -8.31
CA ASP A 258 39.41 -0.78 -7.69
C ASP A 258 38.28 -0.46 -8.69
N ALA A 259 38.61 -0.07 -9.92
CA ALA A 259 37.64 0.22 -10.97
C ALA A 259 36.81 -1.02 -11.36
N LEU A 260 37.45 -2.19 -11.44
CA LEU A 260 36.76 -3.44 -11.71
C LEU A 260 35.88 -3.88 -10.53
N SER A 261 36.35 -3.68 -9.30
CA SER A 261 35.57 -3.97 -8.09
C SER A 261 34.33 -3.09 -8.01
N PHE A 262 34.48 -1.78 -8.27
CA PHE A 262 33.36 -0.82 -8.33
C PHE A 262 32.32 -1.22 -9.37
N ALA A 263 32.74 -1.68 -10.56
CA ALA A 263 31.82 -2.15 -11.59
C ALA A 263 31.09 -3.44 -11.20
N ARG A 264 31.78 -4.39 -10.55
CA ARG A 264 31.18 -5.65 -10.08
C ARG A 264 30.19 -5.45 -8.94
N ASP A 265 30.35 -4.39 -8.14
CA ASP A 265 29.47 -4.08 -7.02
C ASP A 265 28.03 -3.71 -7.42
N GLU A 266 27.73 -3.56 -8.70
CA GLU A 266 26.35 -3.47 -9.20
C GLU A 266 25.61 -4.83 -9.13
N ARG A 267 26.29 -5.97 -8.99
CA ARG A 267 25.65 -7.30 -8.87
C ARG A 267 25.30 -7.61 -7.41
N VAL A 268 24.09 -8.11 -7.18
CA VAL A 268 23.60 -8.55 -5.86
C VAL A 268 23.80 -10.07 -5.75
N GLU A 269 24.71 -10.52 -4.88
CA GLU A 269 24.69 -11.92 -4.40
C GLU A 269 23.57 -12.12 -3.36
N ALA A 270 23.24 -13.39 -3.08
CA ALA A 270 22.14 -13.74 -2.18
C ALA A 270 22.33 -13.12 -0.78
N GLU A 271 21.34 -12.34 -0.32
CA GLU A 271 21.37 -11.74 1.01
C GLU A 271 21.39 -12.82 2.10
N ALA A 272 22.46 -12.82 2.90
CA ALA A 272 22.62 -13.70 4.06
C ALA A 272 22.50 -12.92 5.37
N ARG A 273 22.19 -13.63 6.46
CA ARG A 273 22.33 -13.09 7.83
C ARG A 273 23.81 -13.16 8.21
N ILE A 274 24.42 -11.99 8.46
CA ILE A 274 25.85 -11.85 8.72
C ILE A 274 26.04 -11.33 10.13
N ASP A 275 26.84 -12.04 10.92
CA ASP A 275 27.32 -11.54 12.21
C ASP A 275 28.43 -10.52 11.97
N LEU A 276 28.15 -9.27 12.30
CA LEU A 276 29.05 -8.15 12.04
C LEU A 276 30.33 -8.26 12.87
N GLY A 277 30.23 -8.78 14.10
CA GLY A 277 31.39 -8.95 14.97
C GLY A 277 32.39 -9.92 14.36
N SER A 278 31.92 -11.08 13.89
CA SER A 278 32.78 -12.07 13.22
C SER A 278 33.39 -11.54 11.92
N LEU A 279 32.64 -10.77 11.13
CA LEU A 279 33.15 -10.18 9.89
C LEU A 279 34.27 -9.16 10.16
N LEU A 280 34.04 -8.24 11.10
CA LEU A 280 35.02 -7.21 11.46
C LEU A 280 36.27 -7.82 12.11
N ASP A 281 36.10 -8.81 12.98
CA ASP A 281 37.21 -9.49 13.65
C ASP A 281 38.12 -10.21 12.63
N SER A 282 37.53 -10.96 11.69
CA SER A 282 38.29 -11.59 10.59
C SER A 282 39.04 -10.55 9.74
N LEU A 283 38.42 -9.43 9.41
CA LEU A 283 39.07 -8.36 8.62
C LEU A 283 40.24 -7.72 9.36
N VAL A 284 40.08 -7.46 10.65
CA VAL A 284 41.11 -6.86 11.50
C VAL A 284 42.27 -7.82 11.67
N GLN A 285 42.00 -9.12 11.81
CA GLN A 285 43.03 -10.15 11.86
C GLN A 285 43.85 -10.17 10.55
N ASP A 286 43.20 -10.26 9.38
CA ASP A 286 43.89 -10.24 8.08
C ASP A 286 44.81 -9.02 7.93
N ARG A 287 44.34 -7.83 8.34
CA ARG A 287 45.12 -6.59 8.26
C ARG A 287 46.31 -6.57 9.22
N ARG A 288 46.16 -7.11 10.43
CA ARG A 288 47.26 -7.26 11.39
C ARG A 288 48.32 -8.24 10.91
N GLU A 289 47.92 -9.36 10.32
CA GLU A 289 48.84 -10.32 9.71
C GLU A 289 49.64 -9.68 8.55
N GLY A 290 49.03 -8.72 7.84
CA GLY A 290 49.69 -7.86 6.85
C GLY A 290 50.53 -6.72 7.44
N GLY A 291 50.68 -6.62 8.76
CA GLY A 291 51.51 -5.61 9.43
C GLY A 291 50.84 -4.25 9.69
N ALA A 292 49.54 -4.10 9.43
CA ALA A 292 48.83 -2.84 9.67
C ALA A 292 48.45 -2.65 11.15
N ALA A 293 48.55 -1.41 11.64
CA ALA A 293 48.13 -1.05 13.00
C ALA A 293 46.59 -0.88 13.06
N VAL A 294 45.88 -1.96 13.39
CA VAL A 294 44.41 -1.96 13.44
C VAL A 294 43.90 -2.51 14.77
N THR A 295 42.93 -1.84 15.39
CA THR A 295 42.27 -2.30 16.63
C THR A 295 40.76 -2.41 16.47
N LEU A 296 40.18 -3.40 17.14
CA LEU A 296 38.73 -3.62 17.19
C LEU A 296 38.27 -3.59 18.64
N GLN A 297 37.32 -2.71 18.93
CA GLN A 297 36.68 -2.64 20.23
C GLN A 297 35.62 -3.74 20.35
N PRO A 298 35.48 -4.40 21.52
CA PRO A 298 34.39 -5.33 21.75
C PRO A 298 33.04 -4.61 21.61
N GLY A 299 32.10 -5.22 20.89
CA GLY A 299 30.77 -4.66 20.66
C GLY A 299 29.64 -5.66 20.93
N PRO A 300 28.38 -5.18 20.98
CA PRO A 300 27.21 -6.02 21.17
C PRO A 300 26.98 -6.94 19.95
N ARG A 301 26.28 -8.06 20.12
CA ARG A 301 25.90 -8.91 18.99
C ARG A 301 25.03 -8.12 18.00
N ALA A 302 25.50 -8.00 16.76
CA ALA A 302 24.82 -7.30 15.67
C ALA A 302 24.77 -8.21 14.44
N VAL A 303 23.56 -8.53 14.00
CA VAL A 303 23.34 -9.33 12.78
C VAL A 303 22.69 -8.43 11.74
N VAL A 304 23.28 -8.34 10.56
CA VAL A 304 22.75 -7.57 9.42
C VAL A 304 22.35 -8.51 8.30
N ARG A 305 21.47 -8.06 7.40
CA ARG A 305 21.18 -8.77 6.15
C ARG A 305 21.96 -8.12 5.02
N GLY A 306 22.67 -8.92 4.23
CA GLY A 306 23.47 -8.38 3.13
C GLY A 306 24.31 -9.40 2.40
N ASP A 307 25.09 -8.87 1.46
CA ASP A 307 26.14 -9.59 0.74
C ASP A 307 27.44 -9.52 1.57
N SER A 308 27.96 -10.68 1.96
CA SER A 308 29.15 -10.77 2.81
C SER A 308 30.41 -10.24 2.12
N GLY A 309 30.57 -10.48 0.82
CA GLY A 309 31.69 -9.97 0.04
C GLY A 309 31.61 -8.46 -0.15
N ALA A 310 30.41 -7.90 -0.34
CA ALA A 310 30.21 -6.45 -0.38
C ALA A 310 30.52 -5.80 0.98
N LEU A 311 29.96 -6.31 2.08
CA LEU A 311 30.24 -5.76 3.41
C LEU A 311 31.72 -5.89 3.78
N ARG A 312 32.38 -7.00 3.42
CA ARG A 312 33.83 -7.15 3.60
C ARG A 312 34.60 -6.04 2.89
N ARG A 313 34.27 -5.77 1.63
CA ARG A 313 34.91 -4.72 0.81
C ARG A 313 34.67 -3.31 1.35
N LEU A 314 33.46 -3.03 1.84
CA LEU A 314 33.14 -1.76 2.48
C LEU A 314 34.10 -1.47 3.63
N PHE A 315 34.20 -2.40 4.58
CA PHE A 315 35.05 -2.19 5.75
C PHE A 315 36.53 -2.26 5.40
N ASP A 316 36.93 -3.10 4.44
CA ASP A 316 38.31 -3.16 3.98
C ASP A 316 38.79 -1.84 3.36
N ASN A 317 37.91 -1.13 2.63
CA ASN A 317 38.17 0.21 2.10
C ASN A 317 38.28 1.26 3.22
N LEU A 318 37.41 1.21 4.22
CA LEU A 318 37.47 2.14 5.35
C LEU A 318 38.74 1.95 6.19
N ILE A 319 39.07 0.70 6.52
CA ILE A 319 40.29 0.35 7.26
C ILE A 319 41.52 0.74 6.45
N GLY A 320 41.53 0.41 5.15
CA GLY A 320 42.64 0.76 4.26
C GLY A 320 42.86 2.27 4.16
N ASN A 321 41.79 3.06 4.10
CA ASN A 321 41.89 4.52 4.13
C ASN A 321 42.40 5.03 5.48
N ALA A 322 41.88 4.54 6.60
CA ALA A 322 42.31 4.97 7.92
C ALA A 322 43.81 4.70 8.17
N VAL A 323 44.30 3.52 7.79
CA VAL A 323 45.73 3.18 7.87
C VAL A 323 46.57 4.05 6.93
N ARG A 324 46.10 4.28 5.69
CA ARG A 324 46.83 5.05 4.68
C ARG A 324 46.97 6.54 5.04
N TYR A 325 45.93 7.14 5.62
CA TYR A 325 45.89 8.59 5.89
C TYR A 325 46.14 8.97 7.34
N GLY A 326 46.05 8.02 8.29
CA GLY A 326 46.20 8.27 9.72
C GLY A 326 47.02 7.22 10.46
N ASP A 327 47.87 6.46 9.76
CA ASP A 327 48.83 5.44 10.25
C ASP A 327 48.23 4.22 10.98
N ARG A 328 47.08 4.38 11.63
CA ARG A 328 46.37 3.32 12.36
C ARG A 328 44.86 3.49 12.23
N ALA A 329 44.13 2.38 12.38
CA ALA A 329 42.68 2.36 12.35
C ALA A 329 42.10 1.78 13.65
N GLU A 330 41.14 2.48 14.25
CA GLU A 330 40.41 1.98 15.43
C GLU A 330 38.93 1.81 15.06
N LEU A 331 38.42 0.59 15.28
CA LEU A 331 37.07 0.21 14.88
C LEU A 331 36.22 -0.11 16.10
N GLY A 332 34.95 0.26 16.04
CA GLY A 332 33.96 -0.16 17.02
C GLY A 332 32.56 -0.10 16.45
N TRP A 333 31.61 -0.71 17.15
CA TRP A 333 30.21 -0.61 16.78
C TRP A 333 29.30 -0.63 17.99
N ARG A 334 28.11 -0.05 17.83
CA ARG A 334 27.04 -0.05 18.82
C ARG A 334 25.69 -0.27 18.14
N THR A 335 24.74 -0.81 18.89
CA THR A 335 23.35 -0.93 18.42
C THR A 335 22.53 0.24 18.94
N THR A 336 21.67 0.79 18.09
CA THR A 336 20.78 1.91 18.43
C THR A 336 19.43 1.65 17.76
N GLY A 337 18.43 1.26 18.57
CA GLY A 337 17.11 0.90 18.06
C GLY A 337 17.16 -0.31 17.12
N ASP A 338 16.71 -0.13 15.89
CA ASP A 338 16.68 -1.13 14.82
C ASP A 338 17.93 -1.08 13.91
N ARG A 339 18.97 -0.35 14.31
CA ARG A 339 20.18 -0.13 13.51
C ARG A 339 21.45 -0.45 14.28
N VAL A 340 22.50 -0.75 13.54
CA VAL A 340 23.88 -0.82 14.03
C VAL A 340 24.66 0.35 13.44
N GLU A 341 25.39 1.03 14.30
CA GLU A 341 26.32 2.10 13.93
C GLU A 341 27.75 1.58 14.13
N ILE A 342 28.53 1.59 13.06
CA ILE A 342 29.94 1.20 13.02
C ILE A 342 30.74 2.46 12.79
N TRP A 343 31.86 2.62 13.49
CA TRP A 343 32.82 3.69 13.23
C TRP A 343 34.22 3.11 12.97
N VAL A 344 34.95 3.82 12.10
CA VAL A 344 36.38 3.60 11.84
C VAL A 344 37.06 4.95 12.03
N ASP A 345 37.86 5.06 13.10
CA ASP A 345 38.67 6.23 13.42
C ASP A 345 40.08 6.08 12.87
N ASP A 346 40.62 7.18 12.34
CA ASP A 346 42.04 7.31 12.03
C ASP A 346 42.75 8.27 13.01
N HIS A 347 44.09 8.34 12.89
CA HIS A 347 44.92 9.30 13.62
C HIS A 347 45.62 10.28 12.68
N GLY A 348 44.92 10.66 11.61
CA GLY A 348 45.40 11.61 10.61
C GLY A 348 45.11 13.07 10.96
N PRO A 349 45.39 14.00 10.05
CA PRO A 349 45.15 15.44 10.26
C PRO A 349 43.66 15.84 10.26
N GLY A 350 42.74 14.88 10.13
CA GLY A 350 41.31 15.12 9.91
C GLY A 350 40.99 15.53 8.48
N ILE A 351 39.73 15.92 8.26
CA ILE A 351 39.16 16.25 6.96
C ILE A 351 38.56 17.65 7.00
N ASP A 352 38.73 18.41 5.92
CA ASP A 352 38.03 19.68 5.72
C ASP A 352 36.52 19.43 5.54
N PRO A 353 35.65 19.93 6.44
CA PRO A 353 34.20 19.78 6.34
C PRO A 353 33.60 20.21 5.00
N ALA A 354 34.22 21.18 4.31
CA ALA A 354 33.74 21.65 3.00
C ALA A 354 33.95 20.62 1.87
N THR A 355 34.84 19.64 2.07
CA THR A 355 35.18 18.62 1.06
C THR A 355 34.50 17.28 1.28
N VAL A 356 33.88 17.07 2.45
CA VAL A 356 33.30 15.79 2.89
C VAL A 356 32.37 15.16 1.84
N GLU A 357 31.39 15.91 1.35
CA GLU A 357 30.41 15.36 0.40
C GLU A 357 31.05 14.97 -0.93
N ARG A 358 32.03 15.76 -1.39
CA ARG A 358 32.77 15.50 -2.64
C ARG A 358 33.70 14.30 -2.53
N LEU A 359 34.20 13.96 -1.34
CA LEU A 359 35.08 12.81 -1.15
C LEU A 359 34.36 11.47 -1.40
N PHE A 360 33.02 11.45 -1.38
CA PHE A 360 32.22 10.29 -1.76
C PHE A 360 31.97 10.18 -3.28
N GLU A 361 32.34 11.18 -4.08
CA GLU A 361 32.22 11.12 -5.53
C GLU A 361 33.33 10.24 -6.15
N PRO A 362 33.01 9.42 -7.18
CA PRO A 362 34.01 8.61 -7.84
C PRO A 362 35.16 9.45 -8.43
N PHE A 363 36.39 8.96 -8.24
CA PHE A 363 37.63 9.59 -8.75
C PHE A 363 38.01 10.93 -8.10
N VAL A 364 37.29 11.36 -7.06
CA VAL A 364 37.64 12.58 -6.32
C VAL A 364 38.69 12.25 -5.25
N ARG A 365 39.76 13.05 -5.22
CA ARG A 365 40.81 13.03 -4.19
C ARG A 365 40.81 14.38 -3.47
N GLY A 366 41.04 14.39 -2.15
CA GLY A 366 40.98 15.60 -1.32
C GLY A 366 41.96 16.71 -1.73
N ASP A 367 43.27 16.42 -1.78
CA ASP A 367 44.29 17.41 -2.14
C ASP A 367 45.32 16.81 -3.14
N PRO A 368 45.47 17.35 -4.36
CA PRO A 368 46.40 16.85 -5.37
C PRO A 368 47.88 16.97 -4.98
N SER A 369 48.22 17.89 -4.06
CA SER A 369 49.61 18.28 -3.77
C SER A 369 50.26 17.39 -2.71
N ARG A 370 49.47 16.94 -1.72
CA ARG A 370 49.87 16.07 -0.60
C ARG A 370 49.82 14.57 -0.93
N ASN A 371 49.11 14.16 -1.99
CA ASN A 371 48.73 12.75 -2.24
C ASN A 371 49.54 11.98 -3.30
N ARG A 372 50.67 12.51 -3.80
CA ARG A 372 51.53 11.71 -4.71
C ARG A 372 52.18 10.50 -4.05
N ALA A 373 52.22 10.43 -2.71
CA ALA A 373 52.81 9.33 -1.96
C ALA A 373 51.81 8.28 -1.44
N THR A 374 50.50 8.61 -1.37
CA THR A 374 49.52 7.79 -0.65
C THR A 374 48.76 6.79 -1.53
N GLY A 375 48.72 6.99 -2.85
CA GLY A 375 48.23 6.01 -3.84
C GLY A 375 46.73 5.67 -3.78
N GLY A 376 46.09 5.49 -4.95
CA GLY A 376 44.74 4.86 -5.08
C GLY A 376 43.70 5.63 -5.91
N ALA A 377 42.76 4.94 -6.57
CA ALA A 377 41.91 5.51 -7.63
C ALA A 377 40.89 6.59 -7.20
N GLY A 378 40.77 6.92 -5.91
CA GLY A 378 39.69 7.78 -5.40
C GLY A 378 38.31 7.11 -5.48
N LEU A 379 38.28 5.77 -5.50
CA LEU A 379 37.04 4.99 -5.59
C LEU A 379 36.59 4.44 -4.22
N GLY A 380 37.47 4.34 -3.23
CA GLY A 380 37.17 3.65 -1.97
C GLY A 380 35.94 4.18 -1.23
N LEU A 381 35.80 5.50 -1.09
CA LEU A 381 34.63 6.11 -0.43
C LEU A 381 33.36 6.02 -1.28
N ALA A 382 33.48 6.12 -2.61
CA ALA A 382 32.36 5.89 -3.53
C ALA A 382 31.84 4.43 -3.45
N ILE A 383 32.76 3.45 -3.32
CA ILE A 383 32.44 2.04 -3.07
C ILE A 383 31.69 1.90 -1.74
N VAL A 384 32.20 2.54 -0.67
CA VAL A 384 31.53 2.52 0.65
C VAL A 384 30.10 3.07 0.55
N ARG A 385 29.90 4.25 -0.03
CA ARG A 385 28.57 4.85 -0.16
C ARG A 385 27.63 3.97 -0.99
N SER A 386 28.11 3.40 -2.10
CA SER A 386 27.34 2.47 -2.94
C SER A 386 26.89 1.24 -2.17
N ILE A 387 27.82 0.57 -1.45
CA ILE A 387 27.52 -0.64 -0.68
C ILE A 387 26.55 -0.30 0.46
N VAL A 388 26.78 0.78 1.20
CA VAL A 388 25.92 1.16 2.33
C VAL A 388 24.49 1.50 1.89
N ALA A 389 24.34 2.31 0.84
CA ALA A 389 23.03 2.64 0.29
C ALA A 389 22.28 1.39 -0.19
N ARG A 390 23.00 0.44 -0.81
CA ARG A 390 22.44 -0.85 -1.24
C ARG A 390 21.89 -1.65 -0.06
N HIS A 391 22.53 -1.59 1.11
CA HIS A 391 22.11 -2.26 2.34
C HIS A 391 21.10 -1.45 3.18
N GLY A 392 20.51 -0.38 2.65
CA GLY A 392 19.52 0.44 3.36
C GLY A 392 20.11 1.27 4.51
N GLY A 393 21.42 1.49 4.46
CA GLY A 393 22.18 2.25 5.43
C GLY A 393 22.54 3.67 4.97
N ASP A 394 23.36 4.32 5.79
CA ASP A 394 23.98 5.60 5.45
C ASP A 394 25.46 5.64 5.89
N ALA A 395 26.28 6.42 5.20
CA ALA A 395 27.71 6.57 5.46
C ALA A 395 28.07 8.05 5.54
N VAL A 396 28.65 8.45 6.66
CA VAL A 396 29.07 9.82 6.94
C VAL A 396 30.55 9.83 7.27
N LEU A 397 31.21 10.92 6.90
CA LEU A 397 32.61 11.16 7.23
C LEU A 397 32.68 12.47 8.03
N GLU A 398 33.28 12.40 9.22
CA GLU A 398 33.34 13.51 10.17
C GLU A 398 34.71 13.57 10.84
N ASN A 399 35.03 14.63 11.57
CA ASN A 399 36.24 14.67 12.40
C ASN A 399 35.94 14.03 13.76
N GLY A 400 36.71 13.00 14.10
CA GLY A 400 36.73 12.37 15.41
C GLY A 400 37.66 13.11 16.37
N THR A 401 38.01 12.45 17.47
CA THR A 401 38.90 13.02 18.50
C THR A 401 40.37 13.06 18.09
N THR A 402 40.78 12.13 17.22
CA THR A 402 42.20 11.90 16.85
C THR A 402 42.50 12.18 15.39
N GLY A 403 41.48 12.32 14.55
CA GLY A 403 41.58 12.38 13.10
C GLY A 403 40.21 12.33 12.44
N ALA A 404 40.10 11.69 11.29
CA ALA A 404 38.81 11.44 10.64
C ALA A 404 38.10 10.23 11.25
N ARG A 405 36.76 10.27 11.22
CA ARG A 405 35.86 9.18 11.57
C ARG A 405 34.94 8.89 10.39
N ALA A 406 35.02 7.67 9.87
CA ALA A 406 34.00 7.14 8.97
C ALA A 406 32.93 6.41 9.79
N ARG A 407 31.69 6.87 9.71
CA ARG A 407 30.54 6.31 10.42
C ARG A 407 29.57 5.68 9.44
N VAL A 408 29.27 4.40 9.63
CA VAL A 408 28.37 3.60 8.80
C VAL A 408 27.20 3.14 9.64
N THR A 409 25.98 3.36 9.17
CA THR A 409 24.77 2.89 9.82
C THR A 409 24.06 1.87 8.95
N LEU A 410 23.77 0.68 9.48
CA LEU A 410 23.05 -0.39 8.77
C LEU A 410 21.81 -0.84 9.55
N PRO A 411 20.72 -1.26 8.88
CA PRO A 411 19.58 -1.88 9.55
C PRO A 411 19.95 -3.25 10.12
N LEU A 412 19.55 -3.52 11.35
CA LEU A 412 19.67 -4.85 11.95
C LEU A 412 18.68 -5.80 11.29
N ALA A 413 19.10 -7.06 11.11
CA ALA A 413 18.22 -8.12 10.70
C ALA A 413 17.15 -8.33 11.78
N THR A 414 15.90 -8.04 11.46
CA THR A 414 14.77 -8.36 12.33
C THR A 414 14.78 -9.87 12.61
N ARG A 415 14.58 -10.25 13.89
CA ARG A 415 14.65 -11.65 14.36
C ARG A 415 13.76 -12.58 13.54
#